data_AF-A0A973CCV3-F1
#
_entry.id   AF-A0A973CCV3-F1
#
_cell.length_a   1.000
_cell.length_b   1.000
_cell.length_c   1.000
_cell.angle_alpha   90.00
_cell.angle_beta   90.00
_cell.angle_gamma   90.00
#
_symmetry.space_group_name_H-M   'P 1'
#
loop_
_entity.id
_entity.type
_entity.pdbx_description
1 polymer ?
#
loop_
_entity_poly.entity_id
_entity_poly.type
_entity_poly.pdbx_seq_one_letter_code
_entity_poly.pdbx_strand_id
1 'polypeptide(L)'
;MRFFIILTALTLLGCSDELRFENSNATFERTTWDSSINERYQMLQSVSGYNVVGLKRIEIISLLGEPDGYYLYDEFPAYRLNETRDCLVVFTIDHETDKVTNMSVEPNNCAYQAN
;
A
#
# COMPACT_ATOMS: atom_id res chain seq x y z
N MET A 1 -6.54 -18.83 55.05
CA MET A 1 -6.43 -17.60 54.22
C MET A 1 -6.65 -17.99 52.77
N ARG A 2 -7.70 -17.47 52.12
CA ARG A 2 -8.04 -17.74 50.71
C ARG A 2 -7.37 -16.69 49.84
N PHE A 3 -6.51 -17.10 48.92
CA PHE A 3 -5.93 -16.23 47.89
C PHE A 3 -6.97 -16.00 46.78
N PHE A 4 -7.36 -14.76 46.56
CA PHE A 4 -8.10 -14.35 45.36
C PHE A 4 -7.13 -13.65 44.41
N ILE A 5 -6.79 -14.30 43.30
CA ILE A 5 -6.05 -13.71 42.19
C ILE A 5 -7.11 -13.15 41.23
N ILE A 6 -7.27 -11.83 41.18
CA ILE A 6 -8.12 -11.16 40.20
C ILE A 6 -7.27 -10.93 38.96
N LEU A 7 -7.47 -11.76 37.94
CA LEU A 7 -6.86 -11.63 36.62
C LEU A 7 -7.75 -10.70 35.78
N THR A 8 -7.50 -9.39 35.83
CA THR A 8 -8.16 -8.43 34.93
C THR A 8 -7.50 -8.50 33.55
N ALA A 9 -8.17 -9.17 32.62
CA ALA A 9 -7.84 -9.14 31.20
C ALA A 9 -8.11 -7.72 30.66
N LEU A 10 -7.04 -6.98 30.36
CA LEU A 10 -7.09 -5.75 29.61
C LEU A 10 -7.33 -6.10 28.14
N THR A 11 -8.58 -6.08 27.68
CA THR A 11 -8.89 -6.13 26.25
C THR A 11 -8.67 -4.73 25.67
N LEU A 12 -7.52 -4.53 25.03
CA LEU A 12 -7.29 -3.38 24.16
C LEU A 12 -8.20 -3.55 22.94
N LEU A 13 -9.33 -2.84 22.94
CA LEU A 13 -10.09 -2.54 21.73
C LEU A 13 -9.26 -1.52 20.94
N GLY A 14 -8.36 -2.03 20.10
CA GLY A 14 -7.80 -1.23 19.03
C GLY A 14 -8.90 -0.98 18.00
N CYS A 15 -9.52 0.20 18.05
CA CYS A 15 -10.18 0.73 16.86
C CYS A 15 -9.07 0.93 15.83
N SER A 16 -8.95 0.01 14.87
CA SER A 16 -8.20 0.29 13.66
C SER A 16 -9.02 1.33 12.91
N ASP A 17 -8.54 2.57 12.87
CA ASP A 17 -9.01 3.52 11.87
C ASP A 17 -8.73 2.88 10.52
N GLU A 18 -9.79 2.36 9.89
CA GLU A 18 -9.74 1.84 8.54
C GLU A 18 -9.39 3.02 7.64
N LEU A 19 -8.20 2.99 7.03
CA LEU A 19 -7.80 3.97 6.03
C LEU A 19 -8.76 3.83 4.85
N ARG A 20 -9.85 4.60 4.89
CA ARG A 20 -10.86 4.62 3.84
C ARG A 20 -10.43 5.60 2.77
N PHE A 21 -10.45 5.11 1.55
CA PHE A 21 -10.25 5.90 0.35
C PHE A 21 -11.54 6.69 0.08
N GLU A 22 -11.69 7.85 0.72
CA GLU A 22 -12.66 8.89 0.33
C GLU A 22 -12.30 9.65 -0.97
N ASN A 23 -12.70 9.11 -2.14
CA ASN A 23 -12.93 9.81 -3.45
C ASN A 23 -12.66 9.00 -4.73
N SER A 24 -12.52 7.68 -4.68
CA SER A 24 -12.48 6.85 -5.90
C SER A 24 -13.81 6.11 -6.07
N ASN A 25 -14.41 6.17 -7.27
CA ASN A 25 -15.62 5.38 -7.58
C ASN A 25 -15.36 3.85 -7.50
N ALA A 26 -14.10 3.43 -7.51
CA ALA A 26 -13.72 2.10 -7.06
C ALA A 26 -13.18 2.23 -5.62
N THR A 27 -13.83 1.55 -4.67
CA THR A 27 -13.29 1.45 -3.32
C THR A 27 -12.00 0.64 -3.40
N PHE A 28 -10.88 1.18 -2.91
CA PHE A 28 -9.70 0.35 -2.75
C PHE A 28 -10.03 -0.72 -1.71
N GLU A 29 -9.98 -1.96 -2.13
CA GLU A 29 -10.25 -3.11 -1.28
C GLU A 29 -8.97 -3.91 -1.11
N ARG A 30 -8.51 -4.01 0.14
CA ARG A 30 -7.23 -4.64 0.42
C ARG A 30 -7.19 -6.12 0.00
N THR A 31 -8.29 -6.83 0.18
CA THR A 31 -8.43 -8.23 -0.23
C THR A 31 -8.27 -8.39 -1.74
N THR A 32 -8.81 -7.47 -2.52
CA THR A 32 -8.72 -7.47 -3.98
C THR A 32 -7.30 -7.13 -4.42
N TRP A 33 -6.67 -6.16 -3.74
CA TRP A 33 -5.27 -5.82 -3.96
C TRP A 33 -4.33 -7.01 -3.74
N ASP A 34 -4.50 -7.75 -2.64
CA ASP A 34 -3.62 -8.88 -2.32
C ASP A 34 -3.88 -10.10 -3.24
N SER A 35 -5.11 -10.28 -3.73
CA SER A 35 -5.51 -11.48 -4.48
C SER A 35 -5.38 -11.36 -6.01
N SER A 36 -5.28 -10.16 -6.57
CA SER A 36 -5.24 -9.98 -8.03
C SER A 36 -4.29 -8.86 -8.46
N ILE A 37 -3.13 -9.26 -8.99
CA ILE A 37 -2.13 -8.33 -9.54
C ILE A 37 -2.73 -7.48 -10.68
N ASN A 38 -3.57 -8.07 -11.53
CA ASN A 38 -4.17 -7.36 -12.67
C ASN A 38 -5.18 -6.28 -12.22
N GLU A 39 -5.86 -6.49 -11.09
CA GLU A 39 -6.79 -5.50 -10.52
C GLU A 39 -6.06 -4.33 -9.85
N ARG A 40 -4.83 -4.54 -9.37
CA ARG A 40 -4.03 -3.47 -8.73
C ARG A 40 -3.87 -2.25 -9.62
N TYR A 41 -3.66 -2.44 -10.92
CA TYR A 41 -3.57 -1.33 -11.87
C TYR A 41 -4.86 -0.52 -11.95
N GLN A 42 -6.02 -1.20 -12.01
CA GLN A 42 -7.33 -0.54 -12.07
C GLN A 42 -7.62 0.21 -10.76
N MET A 43 -7.27 -0.41 -9.62
CA MET A 43 -7.36 0.23 -8.31
C MET A 43 -6.47 1.48 -8.24
N LEU A 44 -5.21 1.42 -8.68
CA LEU A 44 -4.34 2.60 -8.72
C LEU A 44 -4.87 3.71 -9.63
N GLN A 45 -5.45 3.36 -10.78
CA GLN A 45 -6.05 4.36 -11.68
C GLN A 45 -7.25 5.04 -11.03
N SER A 46 -8.05 4.29 -10.25
CA SER A 46 -9.14 4.86 -9.47
C SER A 46 -8.63 5.75 -8.31
N VAL A 47 -7.44 5.44 -7.79
CA VAL A 47 -6.77 6.12 -6.67
C VAL A 47 -5.86 7.26 -7.16
N SER A 48 -5.77 7.52 -8.47
CA SER A 48 -4.98 8.63 -9.03
C SER A 48 -5.39 10.04 -8.55
N GLY A 49 -6.53 10.16 -7.85
CA GLY A 49 -6.92 11.35 -7.09
C GLY A 49 -6.26 11.52 -5.72
N TYR A 50 -5.50 10.54 -5.22
CA TYR A 50 -4.81 10.61 -3.93
C TYR A 50 -3.38 11.08 -4.09
N ASN A 51 -3.08 12.14 -3.36
CA ASN A 51 -1.71 12.58 -3.20
C ASN A 51 -1.02 11.70 -2.14
N VAL A 52 -0.40 10.60 -2.57
CA VAL A 52 0.44 9.75 -1.69
C VAL A 52 1.79 10.42 -1.36
N VAL A 53 2.13 11.52 -2.05
CA VAL A 53 3.33 12.31 -1.74
C VAL A 53 3.20 12.92 -0.35
N GLY A 54 4.23 12.73 0.47
CA GLY A 54 4.30 13.17 1.86
C GLY A 54 3.90 12.11 2.88
N LEU A 55 3.29 11.00 2.46
CA LEU A 55 3.06 9.83 3.32
C LEU A 55 4.38 9.14 3.66
N LYS A 56 4.47 8.53 4.83
CA LYS A 56 5.62 7.70 5.22
C LYS A 56 5.61 6.36 4.52
N ARG A 57 6.80 5.76 4.36
CA ARG A 57 6.97 4.39 3.87
C ARG A 57 6.03 3.40 4.56
N ILE A 58 5.95 3.46 5.89
CA ILE A 58 5.12 2.54 6.69
C ILE A 58 3.63 2.71 6.42
N GLU A 59 3.17 3.91 6.07
CA GLU A 59 1.77 4.17 5.73
C GLU A 59 1.43 3.54 4.39
N ILE A 60 2.34 3.59 3.41
CA ILE A 60 2.21 2.88 2.13
C ILE A 60 2.14 1.37 2.34
N ILE A 61 3.02 0.81 3.17
CA ILE A 61 3.03 -0.64 3.48
C ILE A 61 1.78 -1.03 4.26
N SER A 62 1.32 -0.21 5.20
CA SER A 62 0.06 -0.47 5.91
C SER A 62 -1.13 -0.50 4.96
N LEU A 63 -1.10 0.34 3.92
CA LEU A 63 -2.18 0.48 2.95
C LEU A 63 -2.16 -0.65 1.92
N LEU A 64 -1.02 -0.85 1.25
CA LEU A 64 -0.86 -1.73 0.09
C LEU A 64 -0.26 -3.09 0.45
N GLY A 65 0.40 -3.19 1.59
CA GLY A 65 0.96 -4.43 2.08
C GLY A 65 2.44 -4.51 1.95
N GLU A 66 2.94 -5.73 2.16
CA GLU A 66 4.33 -6.00 1.85
C GLU A 66 4.57 -5.78 0.35
N PRO A 67 5.63 -5.04 -0.03
CA PRO A 67 6.02 -4.89 -1.42
C PRO A 67 6.32 -6.25 -2.06
N ASP A 68 6.05 -6.39 -3.37
CA ASP A 68 6.49 -7.58 -4.12
C ASP A 68 8.02 -7.55 -4.35
N GLY A 69 8.64 -6.38 -4.17
CA GLY A 69 10.06 -6.18 -4.25
C GLY A 69 10.42 -4.71 -4.02
N TYR A 70 11.65 -4.37 -4.39
CA TYR A 70 12.15 -3.01 -4.28
C TYR A 70 12.77 -2.55 -5.60
N TYR A 71 12.66 -1.27 -5.89
CA TYR A 71 13.16 -0.63 -7.10
C TYR A 71 14.37 0.25 -6.80
N LEU A 72 15.28 0.35 -7.76
CA LEU A 72 16.58 1.04 -7.70
C LEU A 72 17.39 0.69 -6.45
N TYR A 73 18.31 -0.27 -6.59
CA TYR A 73 19.21 -0.71 -5.52
C TYR A 73 18.47 -1.17 -4.26
N ASP A 74 17.30 -1.78 -4.45
CA ASP A 74 16.43 -2.29 -3.39
C ASP A 74 15.97 -1.23 -2.36
N GLU A 75 15.88 0.04 -2.76
CA GLU A 75 15.55 1.13 -1.84
C GLU A 75 14.05 1.43 -1.74
N PHE A 76 13.35 1.40 -2.88
CA PHE A 76 11.99 1.93 -2.99
C PHE A 76 10.97 0.80 -3.10
N PRO A 77 9.95 0.74 -2.22
CA PRO A 77 8.96 -0.32 -2.28
C PRO A 77 8.25 -0.31 -3.64
N ALA A 78 8.16 -1.49 -4.23
CA ALA A 78 7.59 -1.70 -5.55
C ALA A 78 6.54 -2.81 -5.52
N TYR A 79 5.44 -2.59 -6.25
CA TYR A 79 4.34 -3.53 -6.34
C TYR A 79 4.04 -3.83 -7.79
N ARG A 80 3.91 -5.11 -8.13
CA ARG A 80 3.55 -5.59 -9.45
C ARG A 80 2.14 -5.19 -9.80
N LEU A 81 1.98 -4.74 -11.05
CA LEU A 81 0.71 -4.34 -11.66
C LEU A 81 0.30 -5.25 -12.82
N ASN A 82 1.18 -6.19 -13.22
CA ASN A 82 0.91 -7.15 -14.27
C ASN A 82 1.56 -8.50 -13.95
N GLU A 83 0.83 -9.60 -14.18
CA GLU A 83 1.31 -10.96 -13.90
C GLU A 83 2.38 -11.46 -14.87
N THR A 84 2.38 -10.94 -16.11
CA THR A 84 3.21 -11.46 -17.21
C THR A 84 4.39 -10.57 -17.55
N ARG A 85 4.32 -9.29 -17.20
CA ARG A 85 5.34 -8.28 -17.52
C ARG A 85 5.89 -7.65 -16.25
N ASP A 86 7.13 -7.19 -16.32
CA ASP A 86 7.71 -6.33 -15.29
C ASP A 86 7.09 -4.94 -15.41
N CYS A 87 5.92 -4.80 -14.80
CA CYS A 87 5.26 -3.54 -14.58
C CYS A 87 5.03 -3.35 -13.10
N LEU A 88 5.53 -2.24 -12.58
CA LEU A 88 5.58 -1.95 -11.16
C LEU A 88 5.01 -0.55 -10.92
N VAL A 89 4.31 -0.36 -9.80
CA VAL A 89 4.23 0.96 -9.16
C VAL A 89 5.39 1.07 -8.18
N VAL A 90 6.07 2.20 -8.20
CA VAL A 90 7.21 2.50 -7.33
C VAL A 90 6.91 3.75 -6.53
N PHE A 91 7.23 3.72 -5.24
CA PHE A 91 7.13 4.88 -4.36
C PHE A 91 8.54 5.34 -3.97
N THR A 92 9.03 6.39 -4.61
CA THR A 92 10.33 6.98 -4.28
C THR A 92 10.26 7.65 -2.92
N ILE A 93 11.23 7.36 -2.06
CA ILE A 93 11.25 7.81 -0.67
C ILE A 93 12.46 8.72 -0.43
N ASP A 94 12.23 9.82 0.25
CA ASP A 94 13.28 10.67 0.80
C ASP A 94 13.88 9.99 2.03
N HIS A 95 15.18 9.72 2.00
CA HIS A 95 15.87 8.97 3.06
C HIS A 95 15.99 9.72 4.39
N GLU A 96 15.92 11.06 4.39
CA GLU A 96 16.00 11.85 5.62
C GLU A 96 14.67 11.85 6.38
N THR A 97 13.57 11.92 5.64
CA THR A 97 12.22 12.08 6.20
C THR A 97 11.39 10.79 6.20
N ASP A 98 11.84 9.76 5.48
CA ASP A 98 11.15 8.50 5.17
C ASP A 98 9.77 8.72 4.51
N LYS A 99 9.64 9.83 3.78
CA LYS A 99 8.40 10.22 3.09
C LYS A 99 8.47 9.98 1.60
N VAL A 100 7.34 9.60 1.02
CA VAL A 100 7.17 9.48 -0.43
C VAL A 100 7.33 10.86 -1.07
N THR A 101 8.26 10.97 -2.01
CA THR A 101 8.48 12.17 -2.82
C THR A 101 7.86 12.04 -4.21
N ASN A 102 7.72 10.81 -4.70
CA ASN A 102 7.15 10.53 -6.01
C ASN A 102 6.50 9.14 -6.05
N MET A 103 5.50 9.00 -6.91
CA MET A 103 4.89 7.72 -7.30
C MET A 103 4.98 7.61 -8.82
N SER A 104 5.61 6.56 -9.33
CA SER A 104 5.71 6.30 -10.78
C SER A 104 5.33 4.87 -11.12
N VAL A 105 4.89 4.67 -12.37
CA VAL A 105 4.69 3.34 -12.94
C VAL A 105 5.87 3.05 -13.85
N GLU A 106 6.59 1.97 -13.56
CA GLU A 106 7.81 1.58 -14.25
C GLU A 106 7.62 0.26 -15.01
N PRO A 107 8.08 0.16 -16.27
CA PRO A 107 8.54 1.27 -17.10
C PRO A 107 7.38 2.18 -17.55
N ASN A 108 7.71 3.44 -17.88
CA ASN A 108 6.75 4.51 -18.25
C ASN A 108 5.69 4.15 -19.32
N ASN A 109 5.91 3.12 -20.13
CA ASN A 109 4.99 2.66 -21.17
C ASN A 109 4.04 1.53 -20.72
N CYS A 110 4.09 1.12 -19.45
CA CYS A 110 3.21 0.05 -18.97
C CYS A 110 1.71 0.41 -19.08
N ALA A 111 1.36 1.69 -18.83
CA ALA A 111 -0.02 2.16 -18.82
C ALA A 111 -0.76 2.01 -20.17
N TYR A 112 -0.04 1.93 -21.29
CA TYR A 112 -0.61 1.78 -22.63
C TYR A 112 -0.91 0.33 -23.03
N GLN A 113 -0.48 -0.64 -22.23
CA GLN A 113 -0.42 -2.04 -22.69
C GLN A 113 -1.10 -3.04 -21.74
N ALA A 114 -1.77 -2.54 -20.70
CA ALA A 114 -2.63 -3.32 -19.81
C ALA A 114 -4.08 -3.49 -20.33
N ASN A 115 -4.39 -2.90 -21.50
CA ASN A 115 -5.62 -3.09 -22.27
C ASN A 115 -5.40 -4.05 -23.44
#